data_AF-A0A7C6QVG6-F1
#
_entry.id   AF-A0A7C6QVG6-F1
#
_cell.length_a   1.000
_cell.length_b   1.000
_cell.length_c   1.000
_cell.angle_alpha   90.00
_cell.angle_beta   90.00
_cell.angle_gamma   90.00
#
_symmetry.space_group_name_H-M   'P 1'
#
loop_
_entity.id
_entity.type
_entity.pdbx_description
1 polymer ?
#
loop_
_entity_poly.entity_id
_entity_poly.type
_entity_poly.pdbx_seq_one_letter_code
_entity_poly.pdbx_strand_id
1 'polypeptide(L)'
;MSEAVKHFPNPQVLDIFIKRILAKKTLTQYQVVFQENVVDNTPTGEKVPLKIYIINKLDANNEPIPVRCLKLCRRVILEGYPQNTIICNSKSKVTLRFQLIFLVEYADNTFDILTLPNDLSNRSQYNPNTTKAFVVGSVINSQGVPQLQRQNKVVPYETLIINSNGVNDYPSFNYSVTIPFTEFDNQLRPCELADPTLQSYILLKSLSYDVDVVDVITLDATDIVNNQAVQLSVSEVDLSVSEDIIDKLGIDQDILVQGEPELECED
;
A
#
# COMPACT_ATOMS: atom_id res chain seq x y z
N MET A 1 63.11 40.44 20.59
CA MET A 1 61.65 40.42 20.77
C MET A 1 61.05 40.04 19.43
N SER A 2 60.80 38.75 19.21
CA SER A 2 60.12 38.26 18.01
C SER A 2 58.64 38.12 18.35
N GLU A 3 57.77 38.84 17.65
CA GLU A 3 56.32 38.62 17.71
C GLU A 3 56.03 37.18 17.28
N ALA A 4 55.45 36.40 18.20
CA ALA A 4 54.88 35.11 17.86
C ALA A 4 53.64 35.37 17.00
N VAL A 5 53.77 35.12 15.70
CA VAL A 5 52.63 35.03 14.78
C VAL A 5 51.76 33.88 15.27
N LYS A 6 50.62 34.18 15.92
CA LYS A 6 49.59 33.19 16.20
C LYS A 6 49.08 32.67 14.85
N HIS A 7 49.47 31.45 14.49
CA HIS A 7 48.72 30.68 13.51
C HIS A 7 47.37 30.36 14.15
N PHE A 8 46.33 31.05 13.68
CA PHE A 8 44.97 30.62 13.95
C PHE A 8 44.77 29.27 13.24
N PRO A 9 44.15 28.28 13.88
CA PRO A 9 43.82 27.02 13.22
C PRO A 9 42.98 27.32 11.97
N ASN A 10 43.22 26.56 10.90
CA ASN A 10 42.46 26.75 9.68
C ASN A 10 40.99 26.40 9.95
N PRO A 11 40.03 27.28 9.62
CA PRO A 11 38.62 26.99 9.81
C PRO A 11 38.25 25.70 9.07
N GLN A 12 37.69 24.74 9.80
CA GLN A 12 37.19 23.51 9.20
C GLN A 12 35.79 23.76 8.65
N VAL A 13 35.55 23.34 7.41
CA VAL A 13 34.24 23.47 6.77
C VAL A 13 33.42 22.24 7.13
N LEU A 14 32.36 22.43 7.92
CA LEU A 14 31.34 21.42 8.11
C LEU A 14 30.30 21.58 6.99
N ASP A 15 30.21 20.56 6.13
CA ASP A 15 29.22 20.51 5.06
C ASP A 15 27.98 19.74 5.53
N ILE A 16 26.83 20.43 5.60
CA ILE A 16 25.56 19.84 6.02
C ILE A 16 24.60 19.83 4.83
N PHE A 17 24.38 18.63 4.29
CA PHE A 17 23.35 18.38 3.29
C PHE A 17 21.99 18.21 3.97
N ILE A 18 21.07 19.15 3.73
CA ILE A 18 19.70 19.05 4.21
C ILE A 18 18.70 19.10 3.07
N LYS A 19 17.52 18.51 3.29
CA LYS A 19 16.37 18.70 2.41
C LYS A 19 15.46 19.76 2.98
N ARG A 20 15.36 20.88 2.28
CA ARG A 20 14.36 21.89 2.60
C ARG A 20 13.01 21.42 2.09
N ILE A 21 12.10 21.14 3.01
CA ILE A 21 10.69 20.86 2.66
C ILE A 21 10.04 22.16 2.18
N LEU A 22 9.56 22.15 0.95
CA LEU A 22 8.90 23.26 0.29
C LEU A 22 7.38 23.21 0.48
N ALA A 23 6.82 22.00 0.43
CA ALA A 23 5.39 21.77 0.56
C ALA A 23 5.13 20.35 1.11
N LYS A 24 3.98 20.17 1.76
CA LYS A 24 3.55 18.89 2.34
C LYS A 24 2.05 18.69 2.14
N LYS A 25 1.65 17.45 1.83
CA LYS A 25 0.28 16.97 1.91
C LYS A 25 0.21 15.83 2.92
N THR A 26 -0.83 15.84 3.74
CA THR A 26 -1.19 14.71 4.60
C THR A 26 -2.56 14.21 4.17
N LEU A 27 -2.61 12.95 3.78
CA LEU A 27 -3.80 12.19 3.48
C LEU A 27 -4.10 11.34 4.71
N THR A 28 -5.06 11.73 5.53
CA THR A 28 -5.35 11.07 6.82
C THR A 28 -6.37 9.95 6.66
N GLN A 29 -6.06 8.76 7.18
CA GLN A 29 -6.92 7.58 7.14
C GLN A 29 -7.43 7.22 5.73
N TYR A 30 -6.57 7.33 4.73
CA TYR A 30 -6.92 6.97 3.35
C TYR A 30 -7.00 5.46 3.20
N GLN A 31 -8.13 4.97 2.68
CA GLN A 31 -8.35 3.55 2.42
C GLN A 31 -7.48 3.08 1.23
N VAL A 32 -6.43 2.31 1.53
CA VAL A 32 -5.46 1.79 0.56
C VAL A 32 -5.83 0.41 0.00
N VAL A 33 -6.71 -0.32 0.68
CA VAL A 33 -7.33 -1.57 0.17
C VAL A 33 -8.83 -1.37 0.11
N PHE A 34 -9.36 -1.40 -1.11
CA PHE A 34 -10.76 -1.18 -1.43
C PHE A 34 -11.10 -1.90 -2.74
N GLN A 35 -12.38 -1.96 -3.07
CA GLN A 35 -12.83 -2.23 -4.44
C GLN A 35 -13.73 -1.10 -4.91
N GLU A 36 -13.89 -0.97 -6.22
CA GLU A 36 -14.79 0.02 -6.79
C GLU A 36 -16.23 -0.47 -6.67
N ASN A 37 -17.13 0.41 -6.26
CA ASN A 37 -18.56 0.11 -6.28
C ASN A 37 -19.05 -0.02 -7.72
N VAL A 38 -19.76 -1.11 -8.01
CA VAL A 38 -20.26 -1.43 -9.35
C VAL A 38 -21.77 -1.52 -9.29
N VAL A 39 -22.44 -0.68 -10.08
CA VAL A 39 -23.90 -0.67 -10.23
C VAL A 39 -24.21 -1.04 -11.67
N ASP A 40 -25.04 -2.06 -11.89
CA ASP A 40 -25.39 -2.56 -13.22
C ASP A 40 -24.16 -2.85 -14.11
N ASN A 41 -23.16 -3.53 -13.53
CA ASN A 41 -21.86 -3.82 -14.16
C ASN A 41 -21.04 -2.59 -14.59
N THR A 42 -21.43 -1.39 -14.15
CA THR A 42 -20.72 -0.14 -14.44
C THR A 42 -19.95 0.33 -13.20
N PRO A 43 -18.61 0.48 -13.29
CA PRO A 43 -17.81 1.03 -12.21
C PRO A 43 -18.18 2.49 -11.94
N THR A 44 -18.43 2.83 -10.68
CA THR A 44 -18.97 4.14 -10.30
C THR A 44 -17.89 5.14 -9.88
N GLY A 45 -16.66 4.69 -9.62
CA GLY A 45 -15.56 5.49 -9.08
C GLY A 45 -15.67 5.81 -7.58
N GLU A 46 -16.58 5.14 -6.88
CA GLU A 46 -16.73 5.19 -5.43
C GLU A 46 -16.05 3.98 -4.77
N LYS A 47 -15.41 4.20 -3.62
CA LYS A 47 -14.75 3.13 -2.87
C LYS A 47 -15.74 2.42 -1.96
N VAL A 48 -15.65 1.11 -1.93
CA VAL A 48 -16.27 0.26 -0.91
C VAL A 48 -15.23 -0.72 -0.35
N PRO A 49 -15.46 -1.30 0.84
CA PRO A 49 -14.60 -2.35 1.38
C PRO A 49 -14.34 -3.47 0.36
N LEU A 50 -13.13 -4.01 0.37
CA LEU A 50 -12.79 -5.16 -0.48
C LEU A 50 -13.52 -6.38 0.06
N LYS A 51 -14.40 -6.94 -0.77
CA LYS A 51 -15.17 -8.14 -0.41
C LYS A 51 -14.37 -9.39 -0.73
N ILE A 52 -13.99 -10.12 0.30
CA ILE A 52 -13.24 -11.37 0.22
C ILE A 52 -14.08 -12.55 0.72
N TYR A 53 -13.82 -13.74 0.18
CA TYR A 53 -14.50 -14.99 0.53
C TYR A 53 -13.47 -15.98 1.02
N ILE A 54 -13.30 -16.12 2.33
CA ILE A 54 -12.28 -16.99 2.92
C ILE A 54 -12.84 -18.41 2.99
N ILE A 55 -12.08 -19.39 2.50
CA ILE A 55 -12.47 -20.81 2.55
C ILE A 55 -12.57 -21.26 4.01
N ASN A 56 -13.72 -21.84 4.35
CA ASN A 56 -13.95 -22.41 5.68
C ASN A 56 -13.17 -23.71 5.84
N LYS A 57 -12.74 -23.98 7.07
CA LYS A 57 -12.20 -25.29 7.41
C LYS A 57 -13.31 -26.33 7.39
N LEU A 58 -12.94 -27.59 7.24
CA LEU A 58 -13.84 -28.72 7.41
C LEU A 58 -13.46 -29.46 8.70
N ASP A 59 -14.47 -29.88 9.46
CA ASP A 59 -14.27 -30.75 10.60
C ASP A 59 -14.07 -32.22 10.16
N ALA A 60 -13.98 -33.15 11.13
CA ALA A 60 -13.81 -34.57 10.85
C ALA A 60 -15.02 -35.22 10.12
N ASN A 61 -16.17 -34.55 10.10
CA ASN A 61 -17.40 -34.99 9.42
C ASN A 61 -17.64 -34.25 8.09
N ASN A 62 -16.69 -33.43 7.63
CA ASN A 62 -16.81 -32.53 6.48
C ASN A 62 -17.83 -31.39 6.65
N GLU A 63 -18.15 -31.01 7.89
CA GLU A 63 -18.98 -29.84 8.18
C GLU A 63 -18.12 -28.56 8.21
N PRO A 64 -18.62 -27.43 7.69
CA PRO A 64 -17.84 -26.20 7.61
C PRO A 64 -17.67 -25.53 8.98
N ILE A 65 -16.43 -25.20 9.30
CA ILE A 65 -16.04 -24.38 10.45
C ILE A 65 -15.76 -22.98 9.92
N PRO A 66 -16.66 -22.01 10.17
CA PRO A 66 -16.56 -20.69 9.59
C PRO A 66 -15.47 -19.84 10.23
N VAL A 67 -15.07 -18.78 9.53
CA VAL A 67 -14.19 -17.74 10.06
C VAL A 67 -14.94 -16.99 11.15
N ARG A 68 -14.30 -16.83 12.30
CA ARG A 68 -14.79 -16.03 13.42
C ARG A 68 -14.22 -14.61 13.39
N CYS A 69 -12.93 -14.48 13.09
CA CYS A 69 -12.22 -13.21 13.16
C CYS A 69 -11.01 -13.20 12.21
N LEU A 70 -10.65 -12.02 11.74
CA LEU A 70 -9.45 -11.77 10.94
C LEU A 70 -8.63 -10.66 11.59
N LYS A 71 -7.36 -10.94 11.89
CA LYS A 71 -6.44 -9.97 12.49
C LYS A 71 -5.29 -9.66 11.55
N LEU A 72 -5.09 -8.38 11.22
CA LEU A 72 -3.92 -7.97 10.44
C LEU A 72 -2.66 -8.09 11.32
N CYS A 73 -1.79 -9.03 10.99
CA CYS A 73 -0.54 -9.25 11.71
C CYS A 73 0.57 -8.35 11.20
N ARG A 74 0.67 -8.22 9.87
CA ARG A 74 1.74 -7.46 9.24
C ARG A 74 1.34 -6.97 7.86
N ARG A 75 1.80 -5.78 7.52
CA ARG A 75 1.91 -5.33 6.14
C ARG A 75 3.36 -5.36 5.70
N VAL A 76 3.64 -5.98 4.56
CA VAL A 76 4.97 -6.06 3.96
C VAL A 76 5.00 -5.09 2.79
N ILE A 77 5.79 -4.01 2.90
CA ILE A 77 6.06 -3.11 1.77
C ILE A 77 7.18 -3.74 0.93
N LEU A 78 6.99 -3.81 -0.39
CA LEU A 78 7.99 -4.38 -1.29
C LEU A 78 9.20 -3.46 -1.43
N GLU A 79 10.36 -4.04 -1.75
CA GLU A 79 11.59 -3.30 -1.98
C GLU A 79 11.41 -2.23 -3.07
N GLY A 80 12.03 -1.07 -2.85
CA GLY A 80 11.91 0.08 -3.73
C GLY A 80 10.61 0.88 -3.58
N TYR A 81 9.74 0.53 -2.62
CA TYR A 81 8.54 1.29 -2.25
C TYR A 81 8.64 1.85 -0.82
N PRO A 82 7.89 2.93 -0.49
CA PRO A 82 6.98 3.69 -1.35
C PRO A 82 7.71 4.49 -2.43
N GLN A 83 7.07 4.69 -3.58
CA GLN A 83 7.62 5.46 -4.69
C GLN A 83 6.85 6.75 -4.88
N ASN A 84 7.58 7.80 -5.23
CA ASN A 84 6.98 9.03 -5.73
C ASN A 84 7.42 9.28 -7.17
N THR A 85 6.52 9.80 -7.99
CA THR A 85 6.85 10.38 -9.28
C THR A 85 6.22 11.75 -9.41
N ILE A 86 7.05 12.77 -9.61
CA ILE A 86 6.59 14.11 -9.98
C ILE A 86 6.21 14.09 -11.45
N ILE A 87 4.95 14.40 -11.75
CA ILE A 87 4.41 14.41 -13.11
C ILE A 87 4.31 15.86 -13.58
N CYS A 88 5.33 16.27 -14.33
CA CYS A 88 5.50 17.64 -14.81
C CYS A 88 5.40 18.64 -13.63
N ASN A 89 4.87 19.83 -13.89
CA ASN A 89 4.73 20.89 -12.89
C ASN A 89 3.33 20.90 -12.25
N SER A 90 2.65 19.74 -12.20
CA SER A 90 1.21 19.70 -11.91
C SER A 90 0.82 18.85 -10.70
N LYS A 91 1.47 17.69 -10.52
CA LYS A 91 1.01 16.70 -9.56
C LYS A 91 2.14 15.76 -9.14
N SER A 92 1.99 15.27 -7.92
CA SER A 92 2.79 14.22 -7.33
C SER A 92 2.01 12.90 -7.39
N LYS A 93 2.64 11.80 -7.78
CA LYS A 93 2.03 10.47 -7.74
C LYS A 93 2.76 9.60 -6.73
N VAL A 94 2.06 9.24 -5.65
CA VAL A 94 2.52 8.27 -4.67
C VAL A 94 2.06 6.88 -5.08
N THR A 95 2.96 5.90 -5.08
CA THR A 95 2.66 4.49 -5.35
C THR A 95 3.16 3.64 -4.20
N LEU A 96 2.33 2.69 -3.74
CA LEU A 96 2.63 1.71 -2.72
C LEU A 96 2.50 0.32 -3.33
N ARG A 97 3.48 -0.54 -3.11
CA ARG A 97 3.33 -1.98 -3.35
C ARG A 97 3.52 -2.76 -2.07
N PHE A 98 2.55 -3.61 -1.76
CA PHE A 98 2.54 -4.31 -0.48
C PHE A 98 1.77 -5.62 -0.52
N GLN A 99 2.02 -6.44 0.51
CA GLN A 99 1.24 -7.61 0.88
C GLN A 99 0.67 -7.42 2.29
N LEU A 100 -0.41 -8.12 2.58
CA LEU A 100 -1.03 -8.16 3.90
C LEU A 100 -1.02 -9.59 4.42
N ILE A 101 -0.57 -9.77 5.66
CA ILE A 101 -0.55 -11.06 6.33
C ILE A 101 -1.55 -10.98 7.47
N PHE A 102 -2.57 -11.83 7.39
CA PHE A 102 -3.61 -11.95 8.39
C PHE A 102 -3.52 -13.28 9.14
N LEU A 103 -3.88 -13.24 10.42
CA LEU A 103 -4.25 -14.42 11.20
C LEU A 103 -5.76 -14.60 11.08
N VAL A 104 -6.18 -15.74 10.53
CA VAL A 104 -7.57 -16.17 10.45
C VAL A 104 -7.85 -17.03 11.68
N GLU A 105 -8.87 -16.66 12.44
CA GLU A 105 -9.38 -17.47 13.54
C GLU A 105 -10.73 -18.07 13.14
N TYR A 106 -10.87 -19.38 13.32
CA TYR A 106 -12.10 -20.12 13.02
C TYR A 106 -12.96 -20.30 14.28
N ALA A 107 -14.23 -20.67 14.09
CA ALA A 107 -15.20 -20.85 15.17
C ALA A 107 -14.76 -21.88 16.24
N ASP A 108 -13.93 -22.86 15.86
CA ASP A 108 -13.36 -23.89 16.76
C ASP A 108 -12.11 -23.43 17.52
N ASN A 109 -11.71 -22.16 17.41
CA ASN A 109 -10.48 -21.57 17.94
C ASN A 109 -9.19 -22.11 17.29
N THR A 110 -9.28 -22.76 16.13
CA THR A 110 -8.10 -23.02 15.32
C THR A 110 -7.73 -21.79 14.51
N PHE A 111 -6.47 -21.75 14.08
CA PHE A 111 -5.93 -20.64 13.32
C PHE A 111 -5.40 -21.09 11.95
N ASP A 112 -5.33 -20.16 11.01
CA ASP A 112 -4.56 -20.25 9.77
C ASP A 112 -3.99 -18.87 9.40
N ILE A 113 -3.03 -18.85 8.48
CA ILE A 113 -2.43 -17.64 7.93
C ILE A 113 -2.98 -17.39 6.53
N LEU A 114 -3.43 -16.17 6.28
CA LEU A 114 -3.86 -15.69 4.97
C LEU A 114 -2.93 -14.57 4.51
N THR A 115 -2.28 -14.74 3.37
CA THR A 115 -1.39 -13.76 2.75
C THR A 115 -2.07 -13.19 1.50
N LEU A 116 -2.47 -11.92 1.55
CA LEU A 116 -3.12 -11.23 0.44
C LEU A 116 -2.12 -10.35 -0.33
N PRO A 117 -2.16 -10.34 -1.68
CA PRO A 117 -3.13 -11.05 -2.53
C PRO A 117 -2.72 -12.47 -2.95
N ASN A 118 -1.59 -13.00 -2.46
CA ASN A 118 -1.03 -14.28 -2.87
C ASN A 118 -2.02 -15.46 -2.83
N ASP A 119 -2.84 -15.51 -1.79
CA ASP A 119 -3.81 -16.59 -1.57
C ASP A 119 -5.18 -16.31 -2.22
N LEU A 120 -5.29 -15.25 -3.04
CA LEU A 120 -6.52 -14.89 -3.74
C LEU A 120 -6.71 -15.70 -5.02
N SER A 121 -7.98 -15.89 -5.38
CA SER A 121 -8.38 -16.32 -6.71
C SER A 121 -9.69 -15.65 -7.13
N ASN A 122 -10.01 -15.71 -8.42
CA ASN A 122 -11.36 -15.39 -8.87
C ASN A 122 -12.34 -16.45 -8.37
N ARG A 123 -13.59 -16.07 -8.05
CA ARG A 123 -14.62 -16.99 -7.54
C ARG A 123 -14.84 -18.26 -8.37
N SER A 124 -14.63 -18.26 -9.70
CA SER A 124 -14.83 -19.46 -10.51
C SER A 124 -13.60 -20.37 -10.62
N GLN A 125 -12.44 -19.95 -10.10
CA GLN A 125 -11.17 -20.66 -10.24
C GLN A 125 -10.58 -20.98 -8.87
N TYR A 126 -10.55 -22.26 -8.52
CA TYR A 126 -9.97 -22.75 -7.27
C TYR A 126 -8.68 -23.51 -7.55
N ASN A 127 -7.58 -23.12 -6.91
CA ASN A 127 -6.34 -23.88 -6.86
C ASN A 127 -6.16 -24.45 -5.45
N PRO A 128 -6.28 -25.77 -5.25
CA PRO A 128 -6.16 -26.37 -3.91
C PRO A 128 -4.80 -26.17 -3.23
N ASN A 129 -3.76 -25.81 -3.99
CA ASN A 129 -2.42 -25.60 -3.44
C ASN A 129 -2.17 -24.17 -2.94
N THR A 130 -2.93 -23.18 -3.41
CA THR A 130 -2.64 -21.76 -3.14
C THR A 130 -3.86 -20.94 -2.74
N THR A 131 -5.05 -21.27 -3.25
CA THR A 131 -6.26 -20.50 -2.98
C THR A 131 -6.74 -20.73 -1.56
N LYS A 132 -6.77 -19.66 -0.76
CA LYS A 132 -7.44 -19.63 0.55
C LYS A 132 -8.60 -18.65 0.61
N ALA A 133 -8.64 -17.69 -0.31
CA ALA A 133 -9.73 -16.74 -0.40
C ALA A 133 -10.07 -16.38 -1.85
N PHE A 134 -11.30 -15.95 -2.09
CA PHE A 134 -11.75 -15.45 -3.39
C PHE A 134 -12.11 -13.97 -3.33
N VAL A 135 -12.10 -13.32 -4.48
CA VAL A 135 -12.65 -11.98 -4.68
C VAL A 135 -13.68 -11.98 -5.81
N VAL A 136 -14.55 -10.98 -5.80
CA VAL A 136 -15.55 -10.74 -6.85
C VAL A 136 -14.93 -10.57 -8.25
N GLY A 137 -15.76 -10.85 -9.27
CA GLY A 137 -15.39 -10.71 -10.68
C GLY A 137 -14.94 -9.30 -11.10
N SER A 138 -15.37 -8.27 -10.37
CA SER A 138 -14.96 -6.88 -10.58
C SER A 138 -13.54 -6.59 -10.09
N VAL A 139 -12.94 -7.47 -9.27
CA VAL A 139 -11.57 -7.32 -8.75
C VAL A 139 -10.60 -8.23 -9.50
N ILE A 140 -10.96 -9.50 -9.73
CA ILE A 140 -10.24 -10.42 -10.62
C ILE A 140 -11.31 -11.04 -11.51
N ASN A 141 -11.17 -10.93 -12.83
CA ASN A 141 -12.19 -11.46 -13.74
C ASN A 141 -12.15 -13.00 -13.84
N SER A 142 -13.10 -13.60 -14.56
CA SER A 142 -13.20 -15.05 -14.74
C SER A 142 -12.00 -15.69 -15.48
N GLN A 143 -11.17 -14.88 -16.12
CA GLN A 143 -9.92 -15.32 -16.76
C GLN A 143 -8.72 -15.23 -15.80
N GLY A 144 -8.91 -14.84 -14.54
CA GLY A 144 -7.84 -14.67 -13.57
C GLY A 144 -7.04 -13.38 -13.76
N VAL A 145 -7.58 -12.39 -14.47
CA VAL A 145 -6.92 -11.12 -14.73
C VAL A 145 -7.41 -10.06 -13.73
N PRO A 146 -6.52 -9.50 -12.89
CA PRO A 146 -6.87 -8.38 -12.02
C PRO A 146 -7.43 -7.18 -12.77
N GLN A 147 -8.46 -6.57 -12.21
CA GLN A 147 -9.12 -5.39 -12.73
C GLN A 147 -8.71 -4.16 -11.93
N LEU A 148 -8.50 -3.04 -12.62
CA LEU A 148 -8.14 -1.77 -12.00
C LEU A 148 -9.35 -1.20 -11.24
N GLN A 149 -9.21 -1.03 -9.92
CA GLN A 149 -10.17 -0.36 -9.06
C GLN A 149 -9.86 1.13 -9.02
N ARG A 150 -10.87 1.99 -9.14
CA ARG A 150 -10.69 3.44 -9.16
C ARG A 150 -11.51 4.13 -8.10
N GLN A 151 -10.94 5.19 -7.56
CA GLN A 151 -11.69 6.27 -6.96
C GLN A 151 -11.46 7.50 -7.84
N ASN A 152 -12.53 8.12 -8.33
CA ASN A 152 -12.44 9.34 -9.15
C ASN A 152 -13.51 10.39 -8.83
N LYS A 153 -14.25 10.20 -7.74
CA LYS A 153 -15.31 11.13 -7.29
C LYS A 153 -14.76 12.34 -6.54
N VAL A 154 -13.67 12.15 -5.81
CA VAL A 154 -13.07 13.15 -4.92
C VAL A 154 -11.57 13.18 -5.17
N VAL A 155 -10.99 14.38 -5.29
CA VAL A 155 -9.55 14.58 -5.41
C VAL A 155 -8.89 14.42 -4.03
N PRO A 156 -7.70 13.80 -3.90
CA PRO A 156 -6.88 13.22 -4.96
C PRO A 156 -7.45 11.90 -5.48
N TYR A 157 -7.27 11.63 -6.78
CA TYR A 157 -7.74 10.41 -7.40
C TYR A 157 -6.83 9.23 -7.05
N GLU A 158 -7.44 8.06 -6.89
CA GLU A 158 -6.78 6.87 -6.37
C GLU A 158 -7.07 5.65 -7.23
N THR A 159 -6.14 4.72 -7.23
CA THR A 159 -6.29 3.45 -7.92
C THR A 159 -5.72 2.31 -7.08
N LEU A 160 -6.36 1.15 -7.16
CA LEU A 160 -5.81 -0.10 -6.64
C LEU A 160 -5.88 -1.16 -7.74
N ILE A 161 -4.80 -1.91 -7.91
CA ILE A 161 -4.78 -3.10 -8.76
C ILE A 161 -3.94 -4.18 -8.07
N ILE A 162 -4.28 -5.43 -8.30
CA ILE A 162 -3.45 -6.57 -7.90
C ILE A 162 -2.43 -6.80 -9.02
N ASN A 163 -1.14 -6.81 -8.70
CA ASN A 163 -0.11 -7.22 -9.66
C ASN A 163 -0.24 -8.73 -9.90
N SER A 164 0.02 -9.19 -11.12
CA SER A 164 -0.10 -10.60 -11.50
C SER A 164 1.10 -11.01 -12.36
N ASN A 165 1.64 -12.20 -12.07
CA ASN A 165 2.59 -12.90 -12.96
C ASN A 165 1.89 -13.98 -13.81
N GLY A 166 0.57 -14.12 -13.65
CA GLY A 166 -0.24 -15.19 -14.20
C GLY A 166 -1.50 -15.42 -13.36
N VAL A 167 -2.35 -16.32 -13.84
CA VAL A 167 -3.58 -16.73 -13.13
C VAL A 167 -3.21 -17.40 -11.82
N ASN A 168 -3.78 -16.93 -10.71
CA ASN A 168 -3.51 -17.42 -9.35
C ASN A 168 -2.05 -17.27 -8.89
N ASP A 169 -1.29 -16.35 -9.51
CA ASP A 169 -0.02 -15.84 -9.01
C ASP A 169 -0.11 -14.30 -8.90
N TYR A 170 -0.47 -13.86 -7.70
CA TYR A 170 -0.75 -12.46 -7.38
C TYR A 170 0.21 -11.95 -6.30
N PRO A 171 1.42 -11.46 -6.66
CA PRO A 171 2.48 -11.20 -5.69
C PRO A 171 2.25 -9.98 -4.78
N SER A 172 1.42 -9.00 -5.17
CA SER A 172 1.24 -7.78 -4.37
C SER A 172 0.05 -6.94 -4.80
N PHE A 173 -0.46 -6.14 -3.87
CA PHE A 173 -1.30 -4.99 -4.18
C PHE A 173 -0.45 -3.83 -4.70
N ASN A 174 -1.02 -3.03 -5.58
CA ASN A 174 -0.43 -1.82 -6.12
C ASN A 174 -1.45 -0.69 -6.00
N TYR A 175 -1.28 0.12 -4.96
CA TYR A 175 -2.09 1.29 -4.69
C TYR A 175 -1.36 2.53 -5.22
N SER A 176 -2.09 3.46 -5.84
CA SER A 176 -1.53 4.75 -6.19
C SER A 176 -2.51 5.89 -5.96
N VAL A 177 -1.99 7.03 -5.53
CA VAL A 177 -2.74 8.28 -5.34
C VAL A 177 -2.04 9.41 -6.08
N THR A 178 -2.81 10.19 -6.82
CA THR A 178 -2.30 11.33 -7.59
C THR A 178 -2.75 12.62 -6.95
N ILE A 179 -1.81 13.35 -6.36
CA ILE A 179 -2.03 14.56 -5.56
C ILE A 179 -1.66 15.78 -6.41
N PRO A 180 -2.62 16.59 -6.86
CA PRO A 180 -2.32 17.88 -7.49
C PRO A 180 -1.49 18.77 -6.56
N PHE A 181 -0.57 19.58 -7.11
CA PHE A 181 0.21 20.50 -6.27
C PHE A 181 -0.65 21.55 -5.55
N THR A 182 -1.85 21.84 -6.06
CA THR A 182 -2.84 22.69 -5.40
C THR A 182 -3.36 22.13 -4.07
N GLU A 183 -3.20 20.83 -3.83
CA GLU A 183 -3.63 20.16 -2.60
C GLU A 183 -2.60 20.24 -1.47
N PHE A 184 -1.36 20.67 -1.76
CA PHE A 184 -0.31 20.79 -0.76
C PHE A 184 -0.49 22.06 0.09
N ASP A 185 0.06 22.04 1.31
CA ASP A 185 -0.05 23.14 2.27
C ASP A 185 0.63 24.46 1.82
N ASN A 186 1.48 24.39 0.80
CA ASN A 186 2.17 25.54 0.25
C ASN A 186 2.26 25.44 -1.28
N GLN A 187 2.12 26.57 -1.96
CA GLN A 187 2.23 26.65 -3.41
C GLN A 187 3.70 26.74 -3.82
N LEU A 188 4.15 25.77 -4.60
CA LEU A 188 5.51 25.76 -5.15
C LEU A 188 5.70 26.87 -6.18
N ARG A 189 6.81 27.59 -6.09
CA ARG A 189 7.20 28.63 -7.05
C ARG A 189 7.70 27.98 -8.34
N PRO A 190 7.59 28.67 -9.50
CA PRO A 190 8.09 28.12 -10.77
C PRO A 190 9.59 27.75 -10.75
N CYS A 191 10.42 28.50 -10.02
CA CYS A 191 11.83 28.19 -9.87
C CYS A 191 12.08 26.92 -9.03
N GLU A 192 11.25 26.66 -8.02
CA GLU A 192 11.34 25.44 -7.19
C GLU A 192 10.90 24.20 -7.97
N LEU A 193 9.91 24.34 -8.85
CA LEU A 193 9.45 23.27 -9.74
C LEU A 193 10.47 22.93 -10.84
N ALA A 194 11.32 23.89 -11.21
CA ALA A 194 12.39 23.70 -12.18
C ALA A 194 13.71 23.23 -11.53
N ASP A 195 13.75 23.09 -10.21
CA ASP A 195 14.95 22.67 -9.49
C ASP A 195 15.24 21.18 -9.77
N PRO A 196 16.46 20.83 -10.26
CA PRO A 196 16.80 19.45 -10.58
C PRO A 196 16.89 18.53 -9.36
N THR A 197 16.97 19.09 -8.15
CA THR A 197 17.03 18.35 -6.89
C THR A 197 15.65 18.16 -6.26
N LEU A 198 14.58 18.67 -6.90
CA LEU A 198 13.23 18.50 -6.39
C LEU A 198 12.87 17.02 -6.28
N GLN A 199 12.63 16.58 -5.06
CA GLN A 199 12.32 15.21 -4.72
C GLN A 199 11.12 15.18 -3.77
N SER A 200 10.42 14.05 -3.80
CA SER A 200 9.38 13.75 -2.81
C SER A 200 9.91 12.75 -1.78
N TYR A 201 9.47 12.91 -0.55
CA TYR A 201 9.66 11.98 0.54
C TYR A 201 8.30 11.56 1.11
N ILE A 202 8.05 10.26 1.11
CA ILE A 202 6.78 9.67 1.56
C ILE A 202 6.98 9.05 2.94
N LEU A 203 6.08 9.39 3.86
CA LEU A 203 6.01 8.83 5.19
C LEU A 203 4.64 8.21 5.41
N LEU A 204 4.65 6.93 5.83
CA LEU A 204 3.45 6.14 6.10
C LEU A 204 3.25 6.00 7.62
N LYS A 205 2.04 6.24 8.11
CA LYS A 205 1.73 6.24 9.55
C LYS A 205 0.32 5.74 9.84
N SER A 206 0.09 5.31 11.08
CA SER A 206 -1.27 5.06 11.60
C SER A 206 -2.04 4.03 10.77
N LEU A 207 -1.37 2.93 10.40
CA LEU A 207 -2.02 1.81 9.72
C LEU A 207 -3.15 1.26 10.60
N SER A 208 -4.36 1.32 10.06
CA SER A 208 -5.58 0.81 10.67
C SER A 208 -6.26 -0.15 9.70
N TYR A 209 -7.09 -1.03 10.23
CA TYR A 209 -7.88 -1.94 9.43
C TYR A 209 -9.23 -2.16 10.10
N ASP A 210 -10.23 -2.42 9.26
CA ASP A 210 -11.59 -2.73 9.64
C ASP A 210 -12.00 -3.99 8.89
N VAL A 211 -12.60 -4.92 9.62
CA VAL A 211 -12.99 -6.25 9.14
C VAL A 211 -14.37 -6.53 9.69
N ASP A 212 -15.28 -6.89 8.79
CA ASP A 212 -16.60 -7.39 9.15
C ASP A 212 -16.81 -8.78 8.53
N VAL A 213 -17.16 -9.77 9.36
CA VAL A 213 -17.48 -11.14 8.91
C VAL A 213 -19.00 -11.23 8.81
N VAL A 214 -19.50 -11.28 7.58
CA VAL A 214 -20.90 -11.00 7.28
C VAL A 214 -21.76 -12.25 7.30
N ASP A 215 -21.38 -13.27 6.52
CA ASP A 215 -22.20 -14.48 6.34
C ASP A 215 -21.35 -15.68 5.89
N VAL A 216 -21.95 -16.87 5.90
CA VAL A 216 -21.39 -18.11 5.35
C VAL A 216 -22.19 -18.51 4.13
N ILE A 217 -21.52 -18.66 3.00
CA ILE A 217 -22.15 -19.05 1.74
C ILE A 217 -21.45 -20.26 1.11
N THR A 218 -22.14 -20.92 0.20
CA THR A 218 -21.55 -21.93 -0.69
C THR A 218 -21.20 -21.29 -2.02
N LEU A 219 -20.03 -21.62 -2.54
CA LEU A 219 -19.48 -21.09 -3.77
C LEU A 219 -19.11 -22.25 -4.71
N ASP A 220 -19.67 -22.23 -5.90
CA ASP A 220 -19.30 -23.14 -6.99
C ASP A 220 -18.03 -22.62 -7.68
N ALA A 221 -17.00 -23.44 -7.75
CA ALA A 221 -15.76 -23.16 -8.46
C ALA A 221 -15.33 -24.36 -9.32
N THR A 222 -14.34 -24.16 -10.18
CA THR A 222 -13.62 -25.24 -10.84
C THR A 222 -12.24 -25.40 -10.18
N ASP A 223 -11.95 -26.59 -9.67
CA ASP A 223 -10.59 -26.98 -9.30
C ASP A 223 -9.75 -27.01 -10.58
N ILE A 224 -8.82 -26.07 -10.71
CA ILE A 224 -8.00 -25.93 -11.92
C ILE A 224 -6.88 -26.97 -12.03
N VAL A 225 -6.57 -27.67 -10.94
CA VAL A 225 -5.56 -28.74 -10.92
C VAL A 225 -6.17 -30.04 -11.42
N ASN A 226 -7.38 -30.36 -10.98
CA ASN A 226 -8.09 -31.60 -11.33
C ASN A 226 -9.13 -31.42 -12.44
N ASN A 227 -9.41 -30.19 -12.85
CA ASN A 227 -10.44 -29.80 -13.81
C ASN A 227 -11.84 -30.35 -13.45
N GLN A 228 -12.22 -30.23 -12.18
CA GLN A 228 -13.48 -30.71 -11.63
C GLN A 228 -14.27 -29.58 -10.98
N ALA A 229 -15.60 -29.65 -11.07
CA ALA A 229 -16.46 -28.75 -10.31
C ALA A 229 -16.34 -29.07 -8.81
N VAL A 230 -16.21 -28.03 -8.00
CA VAL A 230 -16.11 -28.13 -6.54
C VAL A 230 -17.06 -27.12 -5.89
N GLN A 231 -17.66 -27.54 -4.79
CA GLN A 231 -18.44 -26.66 -3.92
C GLN A 231 -17.64 -26.38 -2.66
N LEU A 232 -17.44 -25.10 -2.37
CA LEU A 232 -16.66 -24.64 -1.23
C LEU A 232 -17.57 -23.85 -0.29
N SER A 233 -17.49 -24.15 1.00
CA SER A 233 -18.05 -23.27 2.02
C SER A 233 -17.07 -22.14 2.28
N VAL A 234 -17.54 -20.90 2.25
CA VAL A 234 -16.73 -19.70 2.43
C VAL A 234 -17.41 -18.73 3.41
N SER A 235 -16.62 -18.01 4.19
CA SER A 235 -17.08 -16.86 4.97
C SER A 235 -16.90 -15.58 4.15
N GLU A 236 -17.97 -14.81 3.98
CA GLU A 236 -17.95 -13.48 3.37
C GLU A 236 -17.39 -12.46 4.37
N VAL A 237 -16.38 -11.71 3.94
CA VAL A 237 -15.69 -10.73 4.78
C VAL A 237 -15.51 -9.43 4.01
N ASP A 238 -15.91 -8.32 4.61
CA ASP A 238 -15.62 -6.98 4.12
C ASP A 238 -14.34 -6.47 4.79
N LEU A 239 -13.33 -6.14 3.97
CA LEU A 239 -12.00 -5.72 4.42
C LEU A 239 -11.71 -4.29 3.98
N SER A 240 -11.37 -3.43 4.93
CA SER A 240 -10.80 -2.11 4.67
C SER A 240 -9.46 -1.96 5.38
N VAL A 241 -8.46 -1.44 4.66
CA VAL A 241 -7.18 -1.06 5.26
C VAL A 241 -6.93 0.40 4.96
N SER A 242 -6.67 1.18 6.00
CA SER A 242 -6.50 2.62 5.92
C SER A 242 -5.16 3.05 6.52
N GLU A 243 -4.60 4.13 6.00
CA GLU A 243 -3.33 4.65 6.49
C GLU A 243 -3.21 6.16 6.26
N ASP A 244 -2.41 6.82 7.10
CA ASP A 244 -1.96 8.17 6.84
C ASP A 244 -0.79 8.16 5.84
N ILE A 245 -0.96 8.84 4.71
CA ILE A 245 0.08 9.03 3.69
C ILE A 245 0.51 10.49 3.72
N ILE A 246 1.77 10.73 4.09
CA ILE A 246 2.35 12.06 4.14
C ILE A 246 3.35 12.19 2.99
N ASP A 247 3.05 13.07 2.04
CA ASP A 247 3.93 13.41 0.93
C ASP A 247 4.58 14.77 1.19
N LYS A 248 5.91 14.81 1.22
CA LYS A 248 6.70 16.03 1.39
C LYS A 248 7.51 16.28 0.13
N LEU A 249 7.35 17.44 -0.48
CA LEU A 249 8.17 17.91 -1.60
C LEU A 249 9.29 18.79 -1.05
N GLY A 250 10.52 18.53 -1.48
CA GLY A 250 11.68 19.29 -1.03
C GLY A 250 12.81 19.29 -2.05
N ILE A 251 13.71 20.25 -1.90
CA ILE A 251 14.93 20.40 -2.69
C ILE A 251 16.14 20.22 -1.78
N ASP A 252 17.26 19.83 -2.36
CA ASP A 252 18.52 19.79 -1.63
C ASP A 252 18.98 21.22 -1.36
N GLN A 253 19.47 21.46 -0.15
CA GLN A 253 20.08 22.72 0.24
C GLN A 253 21.33 22.44 1.06
N ASP A 254 22.38 23.15 0.71
CA ASP A 254 23.65 23.10 1.45
C ASP A 254 23.65 24.20 2.49
N ILE A 255 23.91 23.84 3.75
CA ILE A 255 24.19 24.78 4.82
C ILE A 255 25.68 24.72 5.13
N LEU A 256 26.37 25.82 4.83
CA LEU A 256 27.77 26.01 5.23
C LEU A 256 27.82 26.63 6.62
N VAL A 257 28.30 25.86 7.59
CA VAL A 257 28.58 26.37 8.93
C VAL A 257 30.08 26.64 9.04
N GLN A 258 30.45 27.90 9.22
CA GLN A 258 31.83 28.32 9.47
C GLN A 258 32.05 28.46 10.98
N GLY A 259 33.04 27.76 11.54
CA GLY A 259 33.37 27.83 12.95
C GLY A 259 34.75 27.25 13.26
N GLU A 260 35.22 27.47 14.49
CA GLU A 260 36.46 26.89 15.03
C GLU A 260 36.09 25.67 15.89
N PRO A 261 36.54 24.45 15.55
CA PRO A 261 36.29 23.27 16.38
C PRO A 261 37.10 23.36 17.69
N GLU A 262 36.45 23.04 18.82
CA GLU A 262 37.02 23.20 20.17
C GLU A 262 38.10 22.16 20.52
N LEU A 263 38.20 21.07 19.75
CA LEU A 263 39.15 19.98 19.95
C LEU A 263 39.77 19.58 18.61
N GLU A 264 41.02 20.01 18.37
CA GLU A 264 41.90 19.37 17.40
C GLU A 264 42.58 18.18 18.08
N CYS A 265 42.58 17.01 17.46
CA CYS A 265 43.47 15.93 17.88
C CYS A 265 44.90 16.33 17.50
N GLU A 266 45.80 16.43 18.49
CA GLU A 266 47.24 16.47 18.22
C GLU A 266 47.70 15.08 17.75
N ASP A 267 48.46 15.03 16.65
CA ASP A 267 49.11 13.81 16.14
C ASP A 267 50.15 13.24 17.12
#